data_AF-A0AA88XWG5-F1
#
_entry.id   AF-A0AA88XWG5-F1
#
_cell.length_a   1.000
_cell.length_b   1.000
_cell.length_c   1.000
_cell.angle_alpha   90.00
_cell.angle_beta   90.00
_cell.angle_gamma   90.00
#
_symmetry.space_group_name_H-M   'P 1'
#
loop_
_entity.id
_entity.type
_entity.pdbx_description
1 polymer ?
#
loop_
_entity_poly.entity_id
_entity_poly.type
_entity_poly.pdbx_seq_one_letter_code
_entity_poly.pdbx_strand_id
1 'polypeptide(L)' 'MIPITPNLTDWGTGEPSGGHEHCGDLFGGYDYRWNDSPCDQQRPFICEKKI' A
#
# COMPACT_ATOMS: atom_id res chain seq x y z
N MET A 1 -15.70 -1.47 -0.50
CA MET A 1 -15.25 -0.41 0.43
C MET A 1 -14.12 -1.01 1.23
N ILE A 2 -12.89 -0.52 1.08
CA ILE A 2 -11.81 -0.93 1.97
C ILE A 2 -12.24 -0.50 3.37
N PRO A 3 -12.33 -1.39 4.37
CA PRO A 3 -12.79 -1.01 5.69
C PRO A 3 -11.76 -0.06 6.31
N ILE A 4 -12.13 1.20 6.54
CA ILE A 4 -11.32 2.20 7.26
C ILE A 4 -11.27 1.92 8.77
N THR A 5 -11.21 0.66 9.17
CA THR A 5 -10.97 0.28 10.57
C THR A 5 -9.55 0.70 10.93
N PRO A 6 -9.35 1.57 11.93
CA PRO A 6 -8.05 2.21 12.22
C PRO A 6 -6.94 1.25 12.66
N ASN A 7 -7.24 -0.05 12.80
CA ASN A 7 -6.31 -1.10 13.21
C ASN A 7 -6.18 -2.24 12.17
N LEU A 8 -6.68 -2.06 10.94
CA LEU A 8 -6.44 -3.04 9.89
C LEU A 8 -5.03 -2.83 9.34
N THR A 9 -4.25 -3.90 9.27
CA THR A 9 -2.99 -3.96 8.52
C THR A 9 -3.05 -5.15 7.56
N ASP A 10 -2.55 -4.97 6.34
CA ASP A 10 -2.50 -6.02 5.32
C ASP A 10 -1.19 -5.94 4.53
N TRP A 11 -0.06 -5.90 5.26
CA TRP A 11 1.28 -5.82 4.68
C TRP A 11 1.65 -7.11 3.94
N GLY A 12 2.38 -6.95 2.85
CA GLY A 12 3.08 -8.03 2.16
C GLY A 12 4.09 -8.72 3.08
N THR A 13 4.51 -9.92 2.71
CA THR A 13 5.53 -10.64 3.50
C THR A 13 6.85 -9.88 3.43
N GLY A 14 7.33 -9.39 4.57
CA GLY A 14 8.57 -8.61 4.66
C GLY A 14 8.37 -7.09 4.71
N GLU A 15 7.12 -6.62 4.55
CA GLU A 15 6.80 -5.19 4.52
C GLU A 15 6.23 -4.68 5.86
N PRO A 16 6.44 -3.40 6.20
CA PRO A 16 7.25 -2.43 5.48
C PRO A 16 8.76 -2.72 5.59
N SER A 17 9.49 -2.63 4.47
CA SER A 17 10.93 -2.88 4.41
C SER A 17 11.79 -1.66 4.80
N GLY A 18 11.23 -0.45 4.69
CA GLY A 18 11.79 0.82 5.15
C GLY A 18 12.77 1.47 4.17
N GLY A 19 13.80 2.15 4.70
CA GLY A 19 14.77 2.88 3.87
C GLY A 19 14.18 4.15 3.25
N HIS A 20 14.23 4.28 1.92
CA HIS A 20 13.69 5.43 1.16
C HIS A 20 12.29 5.14 0.56
N GLU A 21 11.59 4.15 1.12
CA GLU A 21 10.27 3.69 0.68
C GLU A 21 9.18 4.30 1.57
N HIS A 22 8.71 5.51 1.24
CA HIS A 22 7.81 6.28 2.11
C HIS A 22 6.38 6.44 1.56
N CYS A 23 6.06 5.77 0.46
CA CYS A 23 4.72 5.76 -0.14
C CYS A 23 4.19 4.32 -0.19
N GLY A 24 2.87 4.13 -0.10
CA GLY A 24 2.27 2.79 -0.14
C GLY A 24 1.73 2.44 -1.52
N ASP A 25 1.91 1.19 -1.95
CA ASP A 25 1.21 0.62 -3.09
C ASP A 25 0.63 -0.78 -2.78
N LEU A 26 -0.22 -1.26 -3.69
CA LEU A 26 -0.74 -2.62 -3.66
C LEU A 26 0.06 -3.45 -4.66
N PHE A 27 0.92 -4.35 -4.18
CA PHE A 27 1.84 -5.07 -5.04
C PHE A 27 1.27 -6.42 -5.47
N GLY A 28 1.19 -6.66 -6.79
CA GLY A 28 0.67 -7.91 -7.34
C GLY A 28 1.46 -9.15 -6.92
N GLY A 29 2.76 -9.01 -6.66
CA GLY A 29 3.59 -10.10 -6.12
C GLY A 29 3.27 -10.49 -4.67
N TYR A 30 2.52 -9.67 -3.96
CA TYR A 30 2.05 -9.93 -2.59
C TYR A 30 0.55 -10.18 -2.51
N ASP A 31 -0.10 -10.62 -3.60
CA ASP A 31 -1.56 -10.75 -3.72
C ASP A 31 -2.30 -9.42 -3.47
N TYR A 32 -1.73 -8.30 -3.93
CA TYR A 32 -2.22 -6.94 -3.69
C TYR A 32 -2.22 -6.50 -2.22
N ARG A 33 -1.42 -7.15 -1.37
CA ARG A 33 -1.09 -6.64 -0.05
C ARG A 33 -0.20 -5.40 -0.14
N TRP A 34 -0.12 -4.67 0.98
CA TRP A 34 0.55 -3.40 1.06
C TRP A 34 2.06 -3.56 0.99
N ASN A 35 2.68 -2.67 0.24
CA ASN A 35 4.12 -2.57 0.09
C ASN A 35 4.50 -1.10 0.29
N ASP A 36 5.52 -0.83 1.11
CA ASP A 36 6.14 0.49 1.05
C ASP A 36 7.02 0.56 -0.20
N SER A 37 7.06 1.73 -0.82
CA SER A 37 7.76 1.94 -2.07
C SER A 37 8.33 3.35 -2.18
N PRO A 38 9.38 3.56 -3.01
CA PRO A 38 9.90 4.87 -3.32
C PRO A 38 8.82 5.74 -3.95
N CYS A 39 8.68 6.96 -3.43
CA CYS A 39 7.62 7.87 -3.83
C CYS A 39 7.76 8.44 -5.25
N ASP A 40 8.92 8.28 -5.88
CA ASP A 40 9.22 8.75 -7.23
C ASP A 40 8.82 7.73 -8.32
N GLN A 41 8.38 6.53 -7.94
CA GLN A 41 7.88 5.54 -8.90
C GLN A 41 6.52 5.96 -9.47
N GLN A 42 6.44 6.01 -10.80
CA GLN A 42 5.17 6.24 -11.50
C GLN A 42 4.35 4.94 -11.51
N ARG A 43 3.20 4.95 -10.82
CA ARG A 43 2.29 3.81 -10.74
C ARG A 43 0.84 4.22 -10.98
N PRO A 44 -0.02 3.29 -11.46
CA PRO A 44 -1.47 3.46 -11.36
C PRO A 44 -1.90 3.67 -9.91
N PHE A 45 -2.99 4.41 -9.69
CA PHE A 45 -3.50 4.71 -8.36
C PHE A 45 -5.01 4.53 -8.26
N ILE A 46 -5.50 4.36 -7.03
CA ILE A 46 -6.92 4.22 -6.70
C ILE A 46 -7.38 5.50 -5.99
N CYS A 47 -8.49 6.08 -6.43
CA CYS A 47 -9.18 7.15 -5.72
C CYS A 47 -10.30 6.58 -4.86
N GLU A 48 -10.48 7.14 -3.67
CA GLU A 48 -11.65 6.89 -2.83
C GLU A 48 -12.45 8.18 -2.65
N LYS A 49 -13.78 8.08 -2.70
CA LYS A 49 -14.69 9.16 -2.32
C LYS A 49 -15.63 8.64 -1.23
N LYS A 50 -15.76 9.40 -0.15
CA LYS A 50 -16.81 9.18 0.85
C LYS A 50 -18.17 9.50 0.23
N ILE A 51 -19.12 8.58 0.38
CA ILE A 51 -20.52 8.79 -0.03
C ILE A 51 -21.16 9.81 0.91
#